data_AF-A0A1M3E5A3-F1
#
_entry.id   AF-A0A1M3E5A3-F1
#
_cell.length_a   1.000
_cell.length_b   1.000
_cell.length_c   1.000
_cell.angle_alpha   90.00
_cell.angle_beta   90.00
_cell.angle_gamma   90.00
#
_symmetry.space_group_name_H-M   'P 1'
#
loop_
_entity.id
_entity.type
_entity.pdbx_description
1 polymer ?
#
loop_
_entity_poly.entity_id
_entity_poly.type
_entity_poly.pdbx_seq_one_letter_code
_entity_poly.pdbx_strand_id
1 'polypeptide(L)'
;MKALYKMDNLEKGKLLIDLFPEELPNIQNAIKQQCNYYLKEEVTIRKEWNKRGFITADFWYRLVQVANNAIEENQSKYIKKPNWFIDQFFDGHNTLFTIHCLIDFAKGNECDYYLRDAINLLFNDDKIFAQSKTSKNDERN
;
A
#
# COMPACT_ATOMS: atom_id res chain seq x y z
N MET A 1 13.22 -4.82 18.82
CA MET A 1 11.99 -4.31 18.18
C MET A 1 11.40 -3.20 19.04
N LYS A 2 10.91 -2.12 18.43
CA LYS A 2 10.04 -1.16 19.13
C LYS A 2 8.68 -1.81 19.43
N ALA A 3 7.89 -1.21 20.31
CA ALA A 3 6.48 -1.59 20.44
C ALA A 3 5.72 -1.23 19.15
N LEU A 4 4.71 -2.01 18.77
CA LEU A 4 3.97 -1.85 17.50
C LEU A 4 3.47 -0.42 17.27
N TYR A 5 2.93 0.24 18.29
CA TYR A 5 2.40 1.61 18.21
C TYR A 5 3.47 2.70 18.06
N LYS A 6 4.76 2.35 18.20
CA LYS A 6 5.91 3.26 17.99
C LYS A 6 6.65 2.99 16.67
N MET A 7 6.22 1.99 15.90
CA MET A 7 6.85 1.66 14.63
C MET A 7 6.37 2.62 13.54
N ASP A 8 7.31 3.15 12.77
CA ASP A 8 6.99 3.81 11.50
C ASP A 8 6.65 2.78 10.41
N ASN A 9 6.28 3.26 9.21
CA ASN A 9 5.89 2.37 8.13
C ASN A 9 7.04 1.52 7.59
N LEU A 10 8.27 2.03 7.64
CA LEU A 10 9.46 1.29 7.19
C LEU A 10 9.72 0.11 8.13
N GLU A 11 9.65 0.35 9.44
CA GLU A 11 9.77 -0.67 10.48
C GLU A 11 8.64 -1.70 10.41
N LYS A 12 7.41 -1.27 10.14
CA LYS A 12 6.26 -2.18 9.93
C LYS A 12 6.41 -3.01 8.67
N GLY A 13 6.86 -2.41 7.56
CA GLY A 13 7.12 -3.10 6.31
C GLY A 13 8.21 -4.14 6.47
N LYS A 14 9.30 -3.78 7.15
CA LYS A 14 10.35 -4.72 7.53
C LYS A 14 9.82 -5.88 8.36
N LEU A 15 9.05 -5.60 9.41
CA LEU A 15 8.47 -6.64 10.25
C LEU A 15 7.56 -7.58 9.45
N LEU A 16 6.73 -7.06 8.55
CA LEU A 16 5.87 -7.88 7.68
C LEU A 16 6.70 -8.84 6.82
N ILE A 17 7.73 -8.34 6.15
CA ILE A 17 8.58 -9.17 5.26
C ILE A 17 9.45 -10.15 6.05
N ASP A 18 9.91 -9.78 7.25
CA ASP A 18 10.67 -10.68 8.13
C ASP A 18 9.79 -11.81 8.70
N LEU A 19 8.48 -11.56 8.91
CA LEU A 19 7.52 -12.56 9.38
C LEU A 19 7.06 -13.52 8.28
N PHE A 20 6.93 -13.02 7.04
CA PHE A 20 6.43 -13.78 5.89
C PHE A 20 7.36 -13.66 4.66
N PRO A 21 8.63 -14.09 4.77
CA PRO A 21 9.60 -13.94 3.69
C PRO A 21 9.19 -14.71 2.42
N GLU A 22 8.48 -15.83 2.57
CA GLU A 22 7.94 -16.64 1.48
C GLU A 22 6.81 -15.95 0.70
N GLU A 23 6.12 -14.99 1.32
CA GLU A 23 5.01 -14.25 0.72
C GLU A 23 5.46 -12.99 -0.03
N LEU A 24 6.74 -12.63 0.05
CA LEU A 24 7.29 -11.47 -0.68
C LEU A 24 6.95 -11.50 -2.19
N PRO A 25 7.03 -12.64 -2.92
CA PRO A 25 6.60 -12.71 -4.31
C PRO A 25 5.11 -12.42 -4.50
N ASN A 26 4.24 -12.88 -3.59
CA ASN A 26 2.79 -12.65 -3.65
C ASN A 26 2.46 -11.18 -3.38
N ILE A 27 3.12 -10.58 -2.38
CA ILE A 27 3.01 -9.14 -2.08
C ILE A 27 3.45 -8.30 -3.28
N GLN A 28 4.61 -8.63 -3.87
CA GLN A 28 5.11 -7.92 -5.05
C GLN A 28 4.16 -8.08 -6.24
N ASN A 29 3.59 -9.27 -6.45
CA ASN A 29 2.62 -9.51 -7.50
C ASN A 29 1.32 -8.72 -7.26
N ALA A 30 0.84 -8.61 -6.03
CA ALA A 30 -0.33 -7.81 -5.69
C ALA A 30 -0.13 -6.32 -6.04
N ILE A 31 1.04 -5.75 -5.71
CA ILE A 31 1.38 -4.38 -6.10
C ILE A 31 1.41 -4.24 -7.63
N LYS A 32 1.97 -5.22 -8.35
CA LYS A 32 2.00 -5.22 -9.82
C LYS A 32 0.60 -5.28 -10.42
N GLN A 33 -0.26 -6.15 -9.92
CA GLN A 33 -1.65 -6.27 -10.37
C GLN A 33 -2.41 -4.96 -10.15
N GLN A 34 -2.19 -4.29 -9.01
CA GLN A 34 -2.79 -3.00 -8.78
C GLN A 34 -2.25 -1.90 -9.70
N CYS A 35 -0.93 -1.86 -9.95
CA CYS A 35 -0.37 -0.96 -10.95
C CYS A 35 -1.06 -1.16 -12.32
N ASN A 36 -1.19 -2.41 -12.76
CA ASN A 36 -1.85 -2.74 -14.02
C ASN A 36 -3.32 -2.30 -14.05
N TYR A 37 -4.05 -2.50 -12.96
CA TYR A 37 -5.45 -2.07 -12.84
C TYR A 37 -5.58 -0.54 -13.00
N TYR A 38 -4.83 0.23 -12.21
CA TYR A 38 -4.88 1.69 -12.27
C TYR A 38 -4.44 2.23 -13.64
N LEU A 39 -3.36 1.70 -14.22
CA LEU A 39 -2.87 2.14 -15.53
C LEU A 39 -3.86 1.80 -16.65
N LYS A 40 -4.54 0.65 -16.58
CA LYS A 40 -5.54 0.24 -17.57
C LYS A 40 -6.81 1.08 -17.49
N GLU A 41 -7.29 1.38 -16.28
CA GLU A 41 -8.56 2.06 -16.04
C GLU A 41 -8.40 3.57 -15.79
N GLU A 42 -7.26 4.16 -16.19
CA GLU A 42 -6.85 5.51 -15.80
C GLU A 42 -7.91 6.58 -16.11
N VAL A 43 -8.46 6.55 -17.33
CA VAL A 43 -9.46 7.52 -17.79
C VAL A 43 -10.71 7.47 -16.92
N THR A 44 -11.21 6.27 -16.62
CA THR A 44 -12.41 6.05 -15.82
C THR A 44 -12.18 6.50 -14.38
N ILE A 45 -11.10 6.03 -13.76
CA ILE A 45 -10.77 6.32 -12.36
C ILE A 45 -10.53 7.82 -12.16
N ARG A 46 -9.85 8.50 -13.09
CA ARG A 46 -9.64 9.96 -13.01
C ARG A 46 -10.92 10.75 -13.11
N LYS A 47 -11.86 10.31 -13.96
CA LYS A 47 -13.17 10.96 -14.12
C LYS A 47 -14.00 10.87 -12.83
N GLU A 48 -13.91 9.73 -12.16
CA GLU A 48 -14.64 9.44 -10.91
C GLU A 48 -13.88 9.89 -9.66
N TRP A 49 -12.66 10.41 -9.81
CA TRP A 49 -11.82 10.79 -8.68
C TRP A 49 -12.47 11.88 -7.84
N ASN A 50 -12.52 11.64 -6.53
CA ASN A 50 -13.11 12.59 -5.60
C ASN A 50 -12.25 13.86 -5.53
N LYS A 51 -12.75 14.94 -6.15
CA LYS A 51 -12.08 16.25 -6.16
C LYS A 51 -12.01 16.94 -4.80
N ARG A 52 -12.72 16.46 -3.78
CA ARG A 52 -12.71 16.99 -2.40
C ARG A 52 -11.68 16.30 -1.50
N GLY A 53 -10.99 15.27 -1.98
CA GLY A 53 -9.95 14.58 -1.21
C GLY A 53 -8.62 15.32 -1.20
N PHE A 54 -7.84 15.15 -0.14
CA PHE A 54 -6.46 15.67 -0.04
C PHE A 54 -5.49 15.03 -1.05
N ILE A 55 -5.77 13.79 -1.46
CA ILE A 55 -4.99 13.05 -2.46
C ILE A 55 -5.58 13.34 -3.83
N THR A 56 -4.81 14.02 -4.68
CA THR A 56 -5.21 14.25 -6.08
C THR A 56 -4.97 13.01 -6.92
N ALA A 57 -5.73 12.87 -8.02
CA ALA A 57 -5.51 11.79 -8.97
C ALA A 57 -4.08 11.83 -9.52
N ASP A 58 -3.57 13.02 -9.90
CA ASP A 58 -2.20 13.16 -10.43
C ASP A 58 -1.14 12.66 -9.46
N PHE A 59 -1.27 13.00 -8.18
CA PHE A 59 -0.36 12.52 -7.16
C PHE A 59 -0.45 11.00 -7.02
N TRP A 60 -1.66 10.44 -7.00
CA TRP A 60 -1.86 9.00 -6.92
C TRP A 60 -1.25 8.26 -8.11
N TYR A 61 -1.50 8.73 -9.34
CA TYR A 61 -0.95 8.13 -10.55
C TYR A 61 0.58 8.26 -10.63
N ARG A 62 1.17 9.31 -10.03
CA ARG A 62 2.62 9.38 -9.85
C ARG A 62 3.14 8.25 -8.94
N LEU A 63 2.44 7.94 -7.85
CA LEU A 63 2.81 6.80 -6.99
C LEU A 63 2.67 5.47 -7.72
N VAL A 64 1.57 5.29 -8.47
CA VAL A 64 1.35 4.10 -9.32
C VAL A 64 2.50 3.92 -10.32
N GLN A 65 2.91 4.99 -11.01
CA GLN A 65 4.02 4.93 -11.98
C GLN A 65 5.35 4.60 -11.31
N VAL A 66 5.65 5.22 -10.16
CA VAL A 66 6.87 4.91 -9.39
C VAL A 66 6.90 3.45 -8.95
N ALA A 67 5.78 2.93 -8.44
CA ALA A 67 5.66 1.53 -8.05
C ALA A 67 5.80 0.58 -9.25
N ASN A 68 5.13 0.89 -10.36
CA ASN A 68 5.18 0.08 -11.57
C ASN A 68 6.60 -0.01 -12.14
N ASN A 69 7.28 1.13 -12.31
CA ASN A 69 8.65 1.18 -12.81
C ASN A 69 9.60 0.42 -11.87
N ALA A 70 9.44 0.61 -10.56
CA ALA A 70 10.25 -0.10 -9.58
C ALA A 70 10.13 -1.62 -9.70
N ILE A 71 8.91 -2.14 -9.92
CA ILE A 71 8.65 -3.57 -10.11
C ILE A 71 9.25 -4.05 -11.44
N GLU A 72 8.96 -3.38 -12.55
CA GLU A 72 9.43 -3.81 -13.88
C GLU A 72 10.96 -3.86 -13.97
N GLU A 73 11.66 -2.89 -13.37
CA GLU A 73 13.12 -2.81 -13.44
C GLU A 73 13.84 -3.78 -12.48
N ASN A 74 13.19 -4.19 -11.39
CA ASN A 74 13.86 -4.86 -10.27
C ASN A 74 13.15 -6.12 -9.76
N GLN A 75 12.17 -6.66 -10.51
CA GLN A 75 11.34 -7.79 -10.10
C GLN A 75 12.12 -8.97 -9.50
N SER A 76 13.24 -9.38 -10.11
CA SER A 76 14.06 -10.50 -9.63
C SER A 76 15.07 -10.11 -8.54
N LYS A 77 15.37 -8.81 -8.39
CA LYS A 77 16.32 -8.31 -7.40
C LYS A 77 15.69 -8.18 -6.02
N TYR A 78 14.42 -7.78 -5.94
CA TYR A 78 13.71 -7.62 -4.67
C TYR A 78 13.57 -8.94 -3.92
N ILE A 79 13.26 -10.04 -4.62
CA ILE A 79 13.21 -11.38 -4.03
C ILE A 79 14.57 -11.77 -3.41
N LYS A 80 15.69 -11.39 -4.06
CA LYS A 80 17.05 -11.68 -3.57
C LYS A 80 17.53 -10.71 -2.50
N LYS A 81 16.95 -9.50 -2.44
CA LYS A 81 17.33 -8.41 -1.54
C LYS A 81 16.07 -7.76 -0.94
N PRO A 82 15.42 -8.41 0.04
CA PRO A 82 14.17 -7.91 0.62
C PRO A 82 14.29 -6.51 1.22
N ASN A 83 15.45 -6.14 1.78
CA ASN A 83 15.67 -4.78 2.30
C ASN A 83 15.47 -3.69 1.22
N TRP A 84 15.89 -3.94 -0.03
CA TRP A 84 15.68 -2.96 -1.10
C TRP A 84 14.21 -2.83 -1.48
N PHE A 85 13.44 -3.90 -1.35
CA PHE A 85 12.00 -3.84 -1.51
C PHE A 85 11.36 -3.01 -0.39
N ILE A 86 11.79 -3.25 0.85
CA ILE A 86 11.31 -2.51 2.02
C ILE A 86 11.59 -1.01 1.86
N ASP A 87 12.83 -0.63 1.56
CA ASP A 87 13.22 0.77 1.38
C ASP A 87 12.44 1.44 0.23
N GLN A 88 12.22 0.72 -0.88
CA GLN A 88 11.52 1.27 -2.04
C GLN A 88 10.01 1.49 -1.80
N PHE A 89 9.36 0.55 -1.11
CA PHE A 89 7.90 0.50 -1.01
C PHE A 89 7.35 0.98 0.33
N PHE A 90 8.15 0.97 1.39
CA PHE A 90 7.72 1.34 2.74
C PHE A 90 8.38 2.61 3.29
N ASP A 91 9.22 3.28 2.50
CA ASP A 91 9.71 4.63 2.82
C ASP A 91 8.97 5.73 2.03
N GLY A 92 8.95 6.94 2.61
CA GLY A 92 8.43 8.15 2.00
C GLY A 92 6.95 8.06 1.59
N HIS A 93 6.63 8.61 0.41
CA HIS A 93 5.25 8.67 -0.08
C HIS A 93 4.79 7.38 -0.77
N ASN A 94 5.71 6.53 -1.21
CA ASN A 94 5.38 5.27 -1.89
C ASN A 94 4.59 4.34 -0.97
N THR A 95 4.84 4.42 0.33
CA THR A 95 4.14 3.63 1.35
C THR A 95 2.64 3.78 1.31
N LEU A 96 2.13 4.96 0.93
CA LEU A 96 0.70 5.19 0.83
C LEU A 96 0.05 4.26 -0.20
N PHE A 97 0.65 4.13 -1.38
CA PHE A 97 0.16 3.24 -2.43
C PHE A 97 0.41 1.77 -2.06
N THR A 98 1.58 1.46 -1.49
CA THR A 98 1.89 0.10 -1.01
C THR A 98 0.87 -0.40 0.01
N ILE A 99 0.54 0.40 1.01
CA ILE A 99 -0.47 0.05 2.02
C ILE A 99 -1.83 -0.17 1.38
N HIS A 100 -2.23 0.65 0.41
CA HIS A 100 -3.46 0.44 -0.35
C HIS A 100 -3.47 -0.93 -1.05
N CYS A 101 -2.39 -1.28 -1.74
CA CYS A 101 -2.26 -2.58 -2.39
C CYS A 101 -2.32 -3.74 -1.39
N LEU A 102 -1.66 -3.62 -0.23
CA LEU A 102 -1.67 -4.64 0.81
C LEU A 102 -3.06 -4.85 1.40
N ILE A 103 -3.75 -3.76 1.75
CA ILE A 103 -5.12 -3.82 2.30
C ILE A 103 -6.07 -4.45 1.27
N ASP A 104 -5.92 -4.13 -0.01
CA ASP A 104 -6.75 -4.72 -1.05
C ASP A 104 -6.44 -6.21 -1.27
N PHE A 105 -5.15 -6.57 -1.31
CA PHE A 105 -4.70 -7.96 -1.36
C PHE A 105 -5.22 -8.79 -0.19
N ALA A 106 -5.20 -8.23 1.02
CA ALA A 106 -5.69 -8.87 2.24
C ALA A 106 -7.20 -9.19 2.18
N LYS A 107 -7.99 -8.49 1.37
CA LYS A 107 -9.42 -8.83 1.13
C LYS A 107 -9.59 -10.01 0.19
N GLY A 108 -8.57 -10.34 -0.61
CA GLY A 108 -8.60 -11.44 -1.56
C GLY A 108 -8.51 -12.81 -0.89
N ASN A 109 -9.05 -13.82 -1.57
CA ASN A 109 -9.01 -15.21 -1.12
C ASN A 109 -7.62 -15.85 -1.27
N GLU A 110 -6.74 -15.27 -2.09
CA GLU A 110 -5.38 -15.76 -2.35
C GLU A 110 -4.39 -15.39 -1.23
N CYS A 111 -4.75 -14.45 -0.35
CA CYS A 111 -3.92 -14.05 0.78
C CYS A 111 -4.05 -15.06 1.92
N ASP A 112 -2.90 -15.57 2.40
CA ASP A 112 -2.83 -16.43 3.57
C ASP A 112 -3.50 -15.77 4.80
N TYR A 113 -4.12 -16.59 5.64
CA TYR A 113 -4.85 -16.12 6.81
C TYR A 113 -3.95 -15.33 7.78
N TYR A 114 -2.74 -15.82 8.05
CA TYR A 114 -1.83 -15.14 8.98
C TYR A 114 -1.26 -13.86 8.38
N LEU A 115 -0.94 -13.88 7.09
CA LEU A 115 -0.50 -12.67 6.38
C LEU A 115 -1.59 -11.59 6.40
N ARG A 116 -2.84 -11.96 6.13
CA ARG A 116 -4.00 -11.06 6.19
C ARG A 116 -4.12 -10.39 7.55
N ASP A 117 -4.05 -11.17 8.63
CA ASP A 117 -4.14 -10.65 10.00
C ASP A 117 -2.98 -9.70 10.31
N ALA A 118 -1.77 -10.02 9.86
CA ALA A 118 -0.61 -9.16 10.03
C ALA A 118 -0.73 -7.83 9.26
N ILE A 119 -1.19 -7.87 8.01
CA ILE A 119 -1.45 -6.66 7.21
C ILE A 119 -2.46 -5.77 7.92
N ASN A 120 -3.55 -6.36 8.41
CA ASN A 120 -4.58 -5.61 9.14
C ASN A 120 -4.04 -5.02 10.44
N LEU A 121 -3.31 -5.80 11.24
CA LEU A 121 -2.72 -5.32 12.50
C LEU A 121 -1.73 -4.17 12.28
N LEU A 122 -0.90 -4.26 11.24
CA LEU A 122 0.20 -3.31 11.02
C LEU A 122 -0.26 -2.03 10.33
N PHE A 123 -1.20 -2.14 9.38
CA PHE A 123 -1.50 -1.04 8.43
C PHE A 123 -2.96 -0.62 8.40
N ASN A 124 -3.90 -1.40 8.95
CA ASN A 124 -5.31 -0.98 9.05
C ASN A 124 -5.52 -0.08 10.27
N ASP A 125 -4.74 1.01 10.35
CA ASP A 125 -4.97 2.08 11.31
C ASP A 125 -5.89 3.12 10.65
N ASP A 126 -7.09 3.28 11.22
CA ASP A 126 -8.12 4.21 10.74
C ASP A 126 -7.57 5.61 10.47
N LYS A 127 -6.50 6.02 11.17
CA LYS A 127 -5.91 7.37 11.06
C LYS A 127 -5.35 7.73 9.69
N ILE A 128 -4.84 6.77 8.91
CA ILE A 128 -4.29 7.04 7.57
C ILE A 128 -5.42 7.47 6.61
N PHE A 129 -6.62 6.92 6.78
CA PHE A 129 -7.78 7.21 5.93
C PHE A 129 -8.83 8.12 6.61
N ALA A 130 -8.77 8.32 7.94
CA ALA A 130 -9.71 9.14 8.70
C ALA A 130 -9.62 10.63 8.39
N GLN A 131 -8.48 11.11 7.87
CA GLN A 131 -8.36 12.50 7.40
C GLN A 131 -9.19 12.78 6.13
N SER A 132 -9.77 11.75 5.50
CA SER A 132 -10.73 11.90 4.39
C SER A 132 -12.21 11.86 4.82
N LYS A 133 -12.52 11.67 6.11
CA LYS A 133 -13.90 11.51 6.62
C LYS A 133 -14.38 12.62 7.58
N THR A 134 -13.59 13.64 7.89
CA THR A 134 -14.06 14.80 8.66
C THR A 134 -14.73 15.85 7.76
N SER A 135 -15.89 15.51 7.21
CA SER A 135 -16.85 16.51 6.73
C SER A 135 -18.30 16.01 6.74
N LYS A 136 -18.70 15.23 7.76
CA LYS A 136 -20.11 14.93 8.05
C LYS A 136 -20.23 14.56 9.53
N ASN A 137 -20.23 15.54 10.43
CA ASN A 137 -20.90 15.43 11.75
C ASN A 137 -20.88 16.71 12.60
N ASP A 138 -20.80 17.91 12.00
CA ASP A 138 -20.98 19.18 12.73
C ASP A 138 -22.12 20.01 12.12
N GLU A 139 -23.30 19.42 11.92
CA GLU A 139 -24.55 20.18 11.73
C GLU A 139 -25.73 19.41 12.36
N ARG A 140 -25.69 19.28 13.69
CA ARG A 140 -26.89 19.16 14.52
C ARG A 140 -26.65 19.89 15.83
N ASN A 141 -26.98 21.17 15.83
CA ASN A 141 -27.56 21.89 16.97
C ASN A 141 -28.43 23.01 16.39
#